data_AF-A0A3L7VLX5-F1
#
_entry.id   AF-A0A3L7VLX5-F1
#
_cell.length_a   1.000
_cell.length_b   1.000
_cell.length_c   1.000
_cell.angle_alpha   90.00
_cell.angle_beta   90.00
_cell.angle_gamma   90.00
#
_symmetry.space_group_name_H-M   'P 1'
#
loop_
_entity.id
_entity.type
_entity.pdbx_description
1 polymer ?
#
loop_
_entity_poly.entity_id
_entity_poly.type
_entity_poly.pdbx_seq_one_letter_code
_entity_poly.pdbx_strand_id
1 'polypeptide(L)'
;MASCFLRNRLCALIALLSVIAASGGLPATGLTAAADLPQDPAAPVTLAEAGQWVIAADYARDGRTLVTAGGDSLLYRPGDVVAWQTADGSRIGGFEGHPTAVWAVKLSDDGQFAATAGYDGLVKLWDASSRKLRHDLRKHKGWARAVAFSPDGTRLASAGEDGTVVLWDTATGTELKTIAAHEAAATCLAFSKDGQTLVSGGGDKLLKLWNVAEGTEQGRLEGHTDAIWAVAFSPDGGTLASSGADRMVRLWTVADSKPLATLAGHSDWVTSLAFSRDGGRLVTGGMDGSVKLWDVAAKGEQEGPEKAESSVWTVAFSPDNASIFLGTHKGPRLVPTPAARLLPPPPTPPPTPPPAAAAEATMLVPLEFKSMAGATATIAATGIVSVTGPLAKDTYTLKTTLPAGGAVTAIRLEVLTDDALPQKGPGRSGNGNFVLSTFAVLAGTPGATDTPRAVRFTAARADLEQPNYGVANAIDDKAETGWAIGGGVGKPHEATFTIDPDARPAAGAPVTITLDQQYDDGQHAIGTFRLSVIQESAPVVVP
;
A
#
# COMPACT_ATOMS: atom_id res chain seq x y z
N MET A 1 8.59 -26.03 -5.44
CA MET A 1 9.60 -27.03 -5.79
C MET A 1 10.00 -26.83 -7.24
N ALA A 2 11.30 -26.61 -7.47
CA ALA A 2 12.09 -26.87 -8.67
C ALA A 2 11.43 -26.68 -10.06
N SER A 3 11.62 -25.50 -10.66
CA SER A 3 11.86 -25.30 -12.11
C SER A 3 11.92 -23.80 -12.46
N CYS A 4 12.92 -23.10 -11.91
CA CYS A 4 13.49 -21.87 -12.48
C CYS A 4 15.00 -21.86 -12.18
N PHE A 5 15.64 -22.98 -12.49
CA PHE A 5 17.06 -23.08 -12.76
C PHE A 5 17.22 -22.90 -14.28
N LEU A 6 18.15 -22.05 -14.71
CA LEU A 6 18.51 -21.66 -16.10
C LEU A 6 17.85 -20.38 -16.67
N ARG A 7 18.14 -19.23 -16.05
CA ARG A 7 18.65 -18.02 -16.74
C ARG A 7 19.00 -16.95 -15.71
N ASN A 8 20.13 -17.15 -15.03
CA ASN A 8 20.95 -16.06 -14.45
C ASN A 8 22.33 -16.59 -14.04
N ARG A 9 22.91 -17.42 -14.92
CA ARG A 9 24.36 -17.68 -14.93
C ARG A 9 25.05 -16.55 -15.71
N LEU A 10 25.12 -15.35 -15.14
CA LEU A 10 26.10 -14.34 -15.51
C LEU A 10 26.12 -13.18 -14.49
N CYS A 11 26.44 -13.47 -13.22
CA CYS A 11 26.91 -12.48 -12.23
C CYS A 11 27.34 -13.10 -10.88
N ALA A 12 27.39 -14.43 -10.75
CA ALA A 12 27.90 -15.12 -9.56
C ALA A 12 29.21 -15.84 -9.90
N LEU A 13 30.30 -15.08 -10.02
CA LEU A 13 31.66 -15.61 -9.85
C LEU A 13 32.61 -14.45 -9.57
N ILE A 14 32.66 -13.96 -8.33
CA ILE A 14 33.83 -13.36 -7.66
C ILE A 14 33.53 -13.36 -6.15
N ALA A 15 34.52 -13.80 -5.36
CA ALA A 15 34.62 -13.86 -3.90
C ALA A 15 34.01 -15.08 -3.17
N LEU A 16 34.73 -16.22 -3.20
CA LEU A 16 35.47 -16.64 -2.01
C LEU A 16 36.57 -17.66 -2.34
N LEU A 17 37.68 -17.55 -1.59
CA LEU A 17 38.80 -18.48 -1.42
C LEU A 17 40.01 -18.33 -2.36
N SER A 18 40.92 -17.46 -1.93
CA SER A 18 42.36 -17.67 -2.09
C SER A 18 42.94 -18.27 -0.81
N VAL A 19 43.46 -19.51 -0.90
CA VAL A 19 44.54 -20.05 -0.06
C VAL A 19 45.51 -20.84 -0.97
N ILE A 20 46.68 -20.24 -1.17
CA ILE A 20 48.04 -20.79 -1.40
C ILE A 20 48.45 -21.36 -2.79
N ALA A 21 49.32 -20.55 -3.43
CA ALA A 21 50.57 -20.81 -4.18
C ALA A 21 50.61 -21.76 -5.40
N ALA A 22 50.99 -21.23 -6.57
CA ALA A 22 52.38 -21.24 -7.07
C ALA A 22 52.46 -20.88 -8.58
N SER A 23 53.54 -20.16 -8.93
CA SER A 23 54.14 -19.97 -10.26
C SER A 23 53.42 -19.12 -11.34
N GLY A 24 54.01 -17.95 -11.64
CA GLY A 24 54.28 -17.57 -13.03
C GLY A 24 53.61 -16.31 -13.61
N GLY A 25 54.24 -15.14 -13.42
CA GLY A 25 54.60 -14.19 -14.50
C GLY A 25 53.55 -13.35 -15.26
N LEU A 26 53.47 -12.05 -14.87
CA LEU A 26 53.37 -10.82 -15.71
C LEU A 26 52.10 -10.54 -16.59
N PRO A 27 51.83 -9.25 -16.94
CA PRO A 27 51.63 -8.09 -16.08
C PRO A 27 50.23 -7.45 -16.26
N ALA A 28 49.87 -6.59 -15.32
CA ALA A 28 48.61 -5.86 -15.25
C ALA A 28 48.56 -4.62 -16.15
N THR A 29 47.46 -4.44 -16.87
CA THR A 29 46.96 -3.12 -17.31
C THR A 29 45.44 -3.11 -17.35
N GLY A 30 44.85 -2.22 -16.53
CA GLY A 30 43.57 -1.58 -16.82
C GLY A 30 42.30 -2.32 -16.45
N LEU A 31 41.87 -2.21 -15.20
CA LEU A 31 40.46 -1.99 -14.85
C LEU A 31 40.42 -1.31 -13.48
N THR A 32 40.15 -0.01 -13.55
CA THR A 32 39.97 0.92 -12.44
C THR A 32 38.88 0.41 -11.49
N ALA A 33 39.23 0.43 -10.20
CA ALA A 33 38.34 0.22 -9.09
C ALA A 33 37.07 1.07 -9.22
N ALA A 34 35.92 0.48 -8.90
CA ALA A 34 34.73 1.24 -8.53
C ALA A 34 35.14 2.12 -7.34
N ALA A 35 35.04 3.44 -7.55
CA ALA A 35 35.46 4.43 -6.59
C ALA A 35 34.70 4.25 -5.27
N ASP A 36 35.46 3.98 -4.21
CA ASP A 36 35.13 4.49 -2.88
C ASP A 36 34.80 5.98 -3.02
N LEU A 37 33.59 6.37 -2.64
CA LEU A 37 33.28 7.77 -2.42
C LEU A 37 34.17 8.25 -1.26
N PRO A 38 34.99 9.30 -1.44
CA PRO A 38 35.79 9.82 -0.36
C PRO A 38 34.85 10.41 0.69
N GLN A 39 34.89 9.90 1.91
CA GLN A 39 34.45 10.65 3.08
C GLN A 39 35.52 11.71 3.40
N ASP A 40 35.41 12.86 2.73
CA ASP A 40 36.11 14.10 3.07
C ASP A 40 35.17 14.97 3.93
N PRO A 41 35.61 15.68 4.99
CA PRO A 41 34.75 16.41 5.90
C PRO A 41 34.38 17.77 5.29
N ALA A 42 33.49 17.75 4.30
CA ALA A 42 33.03 18.92 3.57
C ALA A 42 31.61 19.31 4.00
N ALA A 43 31.49 20.49 4.63
CA ALA A 43 30.27 21.18 5.08
C ALA A 43 29.37 20.40 6.09
N PRO A 44 28.79 21.09 7.10
CA PRO A 44 27.79 20.49 7.94
C PRO A 44 26.55 20.13 7.10
N VAL A 45 26.23 18.84 7.00
CA VAL A 45 25.00 18.36 6.35
C VAL A 45 23.80 18.82 7.16
N THR A 46 22.86 19.48 6.51
CA THR A 46 21.59 19.88 7.11
C THR A 46 20.49 18.86 6.81
N LEU A 47 19.40 18.89 7.60
CA LEU A 47 18.24 18.02 7.40
C LEU A 47 17.67 18.15 5.98
N ALA A 48 17.70 19.36 5.40
CA ALA A 48 17.23 19.60 4.04
C ALA A 48 18.09 18.92 2.95
N GLU A 49 19.34 18.58 3.29
CA GLU A 49 20.32 17.92 2.42
C GLU A 49 20.47 16.43 2.76
N ALA A 50 19.65 15.93 3.69
CA ALA A 50 19.69 14.53 4.11
C ALA A 50 19.36 13.58 2.95
N GLY A 51 19.89 12.34 3.06
CA GLY A 51 19.71 11.29 2.07
C GLY A 51 18.25 10.95 1.75
N GLN A 52 18.06 10.24 0.65
CA GLN A 52 16.73 9.81 0.23
C GLN A 52 16.20 8.73 1.17
N TRP A 53 14.86 8.70 1.32
CA TRP A 53 14.10 7.67 2.04
C TRP A 53 14.27 7.74 3.56
N VAL A 54 13.38 8.50 4.20
CA VAL A 54 13.21 8.47 5.64
C VAL A 54 11.96 7.67 5.98
N ILE A 55 12.15 6.53 6.64
CA ILE A 55 11.11 5.53 6.93
C ILE A 55 10.56 5.72 8.34
N ALA A 56 11.41 6.11 9.29
CA ALA A 56 11.01 6.36 10.66
C ALA A 56 11.71 7.59 11.22
N ALA A 57 11.04 8.26 12.15
CA ALA A 57 11.60 9.37 12.89
C ALA A 57 11.02 9.47 14.29
N ASP A 58 11.76 10.07 15.19
CA ASP A 58 11.31 10.36 16.55
C ASP A 58 12.01 11.60 17.11
N TYR A 59 11.26 12.43 17.82
CA TYR A 59 11.80 13.59 18.53
C TYR A 59 12.15 13.22 19.96
N ALA A 60 13.27 13.75 20.45
CA ALA A 60 13.51 13.81 21.88
C ALA A 60 12.43 14.68 22.52
N ARG A 61 12.00 14.34 23.74
CA ARG A 61 10.93 15.03 24.46
C ARG A 61 11.21 16.52 24.71
N ASP A 62 12.49 16.89 24.80
CA ASP A 62 12.94 18.27 24.95
C ASP A 62 12.90 19.07 23.63
N GLY A 63 12.63 18.42 22.50
CA GLY A 63 12.56 19.01 21.16
C GLY A 63 13.91 19.39 20.56
N ARG A 64 15.03 19.13 21.23
CA ARG A 64 16.36 19.57 20.76
C ARG A 64 16.96 18.62 19.73
N THR A 65 16.57 17.36 19.78
CA THR A 65 17.09 16.31 18.92
C THR A 65 15.96 15.64 18.15
N LEU A 66 16.18 15.45 16.86
CA LEU A 66 15.38 14.59 16.00
C LEU A 66 16.27 13.42 15.55
N VAL A 67 15.77 12.20 15.64
CA VAL A 67 16.44 11.03 15.06
C VAL A 67 15.62 10.52 13.91
N THR A 68 16.27 10.29 12.77
CA THR A 68 15.66 9.72 11.58
C THR A 68 16.35 8.41 11.23
N ALA A 69 15.58 7.46 10.71
CA ALA A 69 16.08 6.20 10.19
C ALA A 69 15.56 5.96 8.77
N GLY A 70 16.40 5.34 7.95
CA GLY A 70 16.05 4.97 6.59
C GLY A 70 17.24 4.36 5.86
N GLY A 71 17.31 4.55 4.55
CA GLY A 71 18.45 4.16 3.73
C GLY A 71 18.19 4.36 2.25
N ASP A 72 19.26 4.47 1.45
CA ASP A 72 19.19 4.73 0.00
C ASP A 72 18.36 3.72 -0.82
N SER A 73 18.03 2.56 -0.24
CA SER A 73 17.19 1.53 -0.85
C SER A 73 16.62 0.58 0.22
N LEU A 74 15.43 0.03 -0.05
CA LEU A 74 14.65 -0.79 0.88
C LEU A 74 15.35 -2.09 1.27
N LEU A 75 16.33 -2.60 0.52
CA LEU A 75 16.69 -4.02 0.63
C LEU A 75 18.16 -4.35 0.88
N TYR A 76 19.15 -3.48 0.59
CA TYR A 76 20.54 -3.97 0.46
C TYR A 76 21.66 -3.06 0.97
N ARG A 77 21.36 -1.90 1.58
CA ARG A 77 22.41 -1.04 2.16
C ARG A 77 22.26 -0.91 3.67
N PRO A 78 23.37 -0.71 4.41
CA PRO A 78 23.33 -0.31 5.81
C PRO A 78 22.36 0.86 5.99
N GLY A 79 21.48 0.76 6.98
CA GLY A 79 20.50 1.80 7.26
C GLY A 79 21.17 2.99 7.95
N ASP A 80 20.89 4.18 7.43
CA ASP A 80 21.36 5.42 8.03
C ASP A 80 20.42 5.81 9.17
N VAL A 81 20.94 5.77 10.40
CA VAL A 81 20.27 6.35 11.57
C VAL A 81 21.01 7.61 11.96
N VAL A 82 20.39 8.76 11.74
CA VAL A 82 21.01 10.08 11.85
C VAL A 82 20.32 10.87 12.95
N ALA A 83 21.12 11.51 13.79
CA ALA A 83 20.67 12.45 14.79
C ALA A 83 20.91 13.88 14.30
N TRP A 84 19.88 14.72 14.44
CA TRP A 84 19.82 16.11 13.98
C TRP A 84 19.55 17.03 15.16
N GLN A 85 20.17 18.21 15.15
CA GLN A 85 19.78 19.29 16.03
C GLN A 85 18.57 20.01 15.42
N THR A 86 17.44 20.04 16.13
CA THR A 86 16.18 20.58 15.60
C THR A 86 16.26 22.08 15.30
N ALA A 87 17.06 22.83 16.07
CA ALA A 87 17.10 24.28 16.01
C ALA A 87 17.64 24.84 14.68
N ASP A 88 18.62 24.17 14.08
CA ASP A 88 19.26 24.58 12.83
C ASP A 88 19.27 23.48 11.76
N GLY A 89 18.75 22.29 12.09
CA GLY A 89 18.73 21.12 11.21
C GLY A 89 20.10 20.49 11.00
N SER A 90 21.14 20.87 11.76
CA SER A 90 22.48 20.33 11.56
C SER A 90 22.58 18.88 11.99
N ARG A 91 23.32 18.07 11.22
CA ARG A 91 23.65 16.69 11.60
C ARG A 91 24.61 16.73 12.81
N ILE A 92 24.18 16.14 13.93
CA ILE A 92 25.00 16.05 15.13
C ILE A 92 25.73 14.71 15.25
N GLY A 93 25.26 13.65 14.57
CA GLY A 93 25.92 12.33 14.52
C GLY A 93 25.01 11.22 13.99
N GLY A 94 25.37 9.96 14.21
CA GLY A 94 24.54 8.81 13.81
C GLY A 94 24.73 7.59 14.71
N PHE A 95 23.84 6.61 14.57
CA PHE A 95 23.87 5.33 15.29
C PHE A 95 24.27 4.22 14.32
N GLU A 96 25.58 4.00 14.18
CA GLU A 96 26.15 3.08 13.17
C GLU A 96 26.19 1.64 13.67
N GLY A 97 25.71 0.70 12.85
CA GLY A 97 25.89 -0.73 13.12
C GLY A 97 24.83 -1.67 12.55
N HIS A 98 23.75 -1.16 11.94
CA HIS A 98 22.80 -2.01 11.21
C HIS A 98 23.36 -2.38 9.83
N PRO A 99 23.53 -3.67 9.50
CA PRO A 99 23.96 -4.11 8.17
C PRO A 99 22.94 -3.87 7.04
N THR A 100 21.68 -3.58 7.38
CA THR A 100 20.60 -3.32 6.42
C THR A 100 19.76 -2.12 6.84
N ALA A 101 18.76 -1.77 6.02
CA ALA A 101 17.85 -0.65 6.29
C ALA A 101 17.19 -0.74 7.67
N VAL A 102 17.13 0.41 8.35
CA VAL A 102 16.47 0.56 9.66
C VAL A 102 15.03 0.99 9.44
N TRP A 103 14.10 0.21 9.97
CA TRP A 103 12.67 0.37 9.79
C TRP A 103 12.01 1.20 10.90
N ALA A 104 12.49 1.08 12.13
CA ALA A 104 11.95 1.81 13.26
C ALA A 104 13.05 2.42 14.11
N VAL A 105 12.79 3.62 14.61
CA VAL A 105 13.62 4.31 15.60
C VAL A 105 12.74 4.96 16.64
N LYS A 106 13.13 4.86 17.91
CA LYS A 106 12.49 5.55 19.03
C LYS A 106 13.50 6.06 20.04
N LEU A 107 13.20 7.18 20.67
CA LEU A 107 13.91 7.71 21.82
C LEU A 107 13.11 7.42 23.10
N SER A 108 13.80 7.20 24.21
CA SER A 108 13.15 7.12 25.51
C SER A 108 12.72 8.52 25.98
N ASP A 109 11.64 8.58 26.76
CA ASP A 109 11.03 9.83 27.24
C ASP A 109 11.98 10.69 28.09
N ASP A 110 12.94 10.05 28.76
CA ASP A 110 14.00 10.68 29.56
C ASP A 110 15.22 11.10 28.72
N GLY A 111 15.25 10.77 27.43
CA GLY A 111 16.34 11.06 26.50
C GLY A 111 17.63 10.28 26.75
N GLN A 112 17.62 9.24 27.58
CA GLN A 112 18.83 8.45 27.87
C GLN A 112 19.12 7.41 26.79
N PHE A 113 18.09 6.85 26.17
CA PHE A 113 18.20 5.74 25.24
C PHE A 113 17.60 6.04 23.87
N ALA A 114 18.20 5.42 22.86
CA ALA A 114 17.60 5.26 21.54
C ALA A 114 17.47 3.77 21.24
N ALA A 115 16.41 3.35 20.54
CA ALA A 115 16.24 2.00 20.04
C ALA A 115 16.04 2.04 18.54
N THR A 116 16.67 1.11 17.83
CA THR A 116 16.55 0.94 16.38
C THR A 116 16.22 -0.50 16.04
N ALA A 117 15.41 -0.71 15.00
CA ALA A 117 15.06 -2.03 14.50
C ALA A 117 15.13 -2.06 12.97
N GLY A 118 15.70 -3.12 12.41
CA GLY A 118 15.99 -3.20 10.98
C GLY A 118 15.54 -4.48 10.28
N TYR A 119 15.76 -4.51 8.97
CA TYR A 119 15.51 -5.66 8.10
C TYR A 119 16.43 -6.85 8.38
N ASP A 120 17.49 -6.63 9.12
CA ASP A 120 18.39 -7.65 9.63
C ASP A 120 17.80 -8.46 10.79
N GLY A 121 16.63 -8.08 11.30
CA GLY A 121 16.01 -8.67 12.49
C GLY A 121 16.69 -8.28 13.80
N LEU A 122 17.63 -7.35 13.74
CA LEU A 122 18.32 -6.84 14.91
C LEU A 122 17.48 -5.72 15.52
N VAL A 123 17.44 -5.72 16.84
CA VAL A 123 17.03 -4.57 17.64
C VAL A 123 18.27 -4.11 18.39
N LYS A 124 18.62 -2.83 18.27
CA LYS A 124 19.80 -2.25 18.93
C LYS A 124 19.37 -1.17 19.89
N LEU A 125 19.96 -1.19 21.08
CA LEU A 125 19.73 -0.21 22.13
C LEU A 125 21.02 0.59 22.34
N TRP A 126 20.87 1.91 22.29
CA TRP A 126 21.97 2.87 22.26
C TRP A 126 21.85 3.81 23.45
N ASP A 127 22.99 4.32 23.91
CA ASP A 127 23.02 5.56 24.68
C ASP A 127 22.75 6.72 23.73
N ALA A 128 21.68 7.49 23.98
CA ALA A 128 21.22 8.52 23.04
C ALA A 128 22.22 9.68 22.91
N SER A 129 22.92 10.02 24.00
CA SER A 129 23.82 11.18 24.05
C SER A 129 25.15 10.91 23.35
N SER A 130 25.77 9.77 23.68
CA SER A 130 27.06 9.36 23.15
C SER A 130 26.93 8.60 21.83
N ARG A 131 25.71 8.13 21.49
CA ARG A 131 25.40 7.28 20.33
C ARG A 131 26.14 5.95 20.31
N LYS A 132 26.64 5.51 21.47
CA LYS A 132 27.32 4.23 21.62
C LYS A 132 26.30 3.12 21.79
N LEU A 133 26.53 2.01 21.08
CA LEU A 133 25.76 0.79 21.25
C LEU A 133 25.90 0.28 22.69
N ARG A 134 24.78 0.09 23.38
CA ARG A 134 24.74 -0.54 24.70
C ARG A 134 24.47 -2.03 24.57
N HIS A 135 23.43 -2.40 23.81
CA HIS A 135 22.97 -3.78 23.69
C HIS A 135 22.54 -4.13 22.27
N ASP A 136 22.82 -5.37 21.86
CA ASP A 136 22.42 -5.95 20.58
C ASP A 136 21.42 -7.09 20.86
N LEU A 137 20.13 -6.80 20.69
CA LEU A 137 19.00 -7.59 21.14
C LEU A 137 18.53 -8.54 20.04
N ARG A 138 19.17 -9.71 19.96
CA ARG A 138 19.00 -10.68 18.86
C ARG A 138 17.94 -11.74 19.17
N LYS A 139 16.68 -11.48 18.80
CA LYS A 139 15.59 -12.45 18.99
C LYS A 139 14.74 -12.70 17.75
N HIS A 140 14.40 -11.64 17.01
CA HIS A 140 13.45 -11.75 15.91
C HIS A 140 14.00 -12.58 14.74
N LYS A 141 13.13 -13.38 14.13
CA LYS A 141 13.39 -14.10 12.88
C LYS A 141 12.81 -13.30 11.72
N GLY A 142 13.67 -12.81 10.84
CA GLY A 142 13.25 -11.87 9.79
C GLY A 142 13.22 -10.44 10.32
N TRP A 143 12.47 -9.56 9.67
CA TRP A 143 12.54 -8.11 9.92
C TRP A 143 12.02 -7.74 11.30
N ALA A 144 12.74 -6.88 12.01
CA ALA A 144 12.23 -6.21 13.20
C ALA A 144 11.52 -4.92 12.75
N ARG A 145 10.21 -4.84 13.01
CA ARG A 145 9.28 -3.86 12.44
C ARG A 145 8.96 -2.70 13.37
N ALA A 146 8.98 -2.91 14.67
CA ALA A 146 8.62 -1.85 15.61
C ALA A 146 9.41 -1.95 16.89
N VAL A 147 9.64 -0.79 17.49
CA VAL A 147 10.18 -0.62 18.84
C VAL A 147 9.37 0.45 19.57
N ALA A 148 9.20 0.29 20.87
CA ALA A 148 8.57 1.29 21.73
C ALA A 148 9.17 1.21 23.14
N PHE A 149 9.50 2.35 23.75
CA PHE A 149 9.90 2.40 25.16
C PHE A 149 8.68 2.49 26.06
N SER A 150 8.76 1.92 27.26
CA SER A 150 7.85 2.26 28.34
C SER A 150 8.06 3.72 28.76
N PRO A 151 7.03 4.42 29.28
CA PRO A 151 7.14 5.84 29.63
C PRO A 151 8.19 6.16 30.70
N ASP A 152 8.52 5.18 31.55
CA ASP A 152 9.58 5.28 32.57
C ASP A 152 10.97 4.94 32.03
N GLY A 153 11.09 4.55 30.76
CA GLY A 153 12.34 4.19 30.10
C GLY A 153 12.94 2.85 30.55
N THR A 154 12.30 2.11 31.46
CA THR A 154 12.88 0.88 32.05
C THR A 154 12.69 -0.36 31.17
N ARG A 155 11.73 -0.31 30.23
CA ARG A 155 11.44 -1.41 29.30
C ARG A 155 11.46 -0.94 27.87
N LEU A 156 11.88 -1.83 26.99
CA LEU A 156 11.75 -1.69 25.54
C LEU A 156 10.89 -2.86 25.04
N ALA A 157 9.88 -2.58 24.23
CA ALA A 157 9.17 -3.58 23.45
C ALA A 157 9.70 -3.58 22.02
N SER A 158 9.86 -4.75 21.42
CA SER A 158 10.14 -4.92 19.99
C SER A 158 9.18 -5.91 19.35
N ALA A 159 8.90 -5.72 18.05
CA ALA A 159 8.02 -6.59 17.27
C ALA A 159 8.62 -6.87 15.88
N GLY A 160 8.27 -8.01 15.27
CA GLY A 160 8.84 -8.41 14.00
C GLY A 160 7.95 -9.28 13.11
N GLU A 161 8.54 -9.66 11.97
CA GLU A 161 7.89 -10.47 10.91
C GLU A 161 7.50 -11.88 11.37
N ASP A 162 8.12 -12.36 12.45
CA ASP A 162 7.80 -13.62 13.11
C ASP A 162 6.53 -13.58 13.96
N GLY A 163 5.82 -12.45 13.98
CA GLY A 163 4.58 -12.26 14.74
C GLY A 163 4.80 -12.16 16.26
N THR A 164 6.05 -12.10 16.71
CA THR A 164 6.37 -12.04 18.14
C THR A 164 6.53 -10.60 18.62
N VAL A 165 6.23 -10.40 19.90
CA VAL A 165 6.56 -9.20 20.66
C VAL A 165 7.51 -9.61 21.78
N VAL A 166 8.62 -8.89 21.94
CA VAL A 166 9.64 -9.16 22.95
C VAL A 166 9.78 -7.94 23.86
N LEU A 167 9.70 -8.16 25.17
CA LEU A 167 9.96 -7.17 26.21
C LEU A 167 11.38 -7.34 26.73
N TRP A 168 12.09 -6.22 26.85
CA TRP A 168 13.49 -6.14 27.24
C TRP A 168 13.65 -5.20 28.44
N ASP A 169 14.59 -5.51 29.31
CA ASP A 169 15.10 -4.57 30.31
C ASP A 169 16.12 -3.63 29.65
N THR A 170 15.91 -2.32 29.74
CA THR A 170 16.78 -1.35 29.05
C THR A 170 18.12 -1.15 29.75
N ALA A 171 18.20 -1.40 31.06
CA ALA A 171 19.44 -1.26 31.80
C ALA A 171 20.40 -2.41 31.45
N THR A 172 19.91 -3.65 31.50
CA THR A 172 20.71 -4.87 31.36
C THR A 172 20.72 -5.43 29.93
N GLY A 173 19.77 -5.06 29.08
CA GLY A 173 19.59 -5.64 27.75
C GLY A 173 19.04 -7.06 27.77
N THR A 174 18.54 -7.55 28.92
CA THR A 174 18.03 -8.92 29.04
C THR A 174 16.58 -9.02 28.58
N GLU A 175 16.26 -10.13 27.92
CA GLU A 175 14.87 -10.48 27.60
C GLU A 175 14.08 -10.72 28.89
N LEU A 176 12.99 -9.96 29.08
CA LEU A 176 12.02 -10.15 30.16
C LEU A 176 10.93 -11.13 29.75
N LYS A 177 10.43 -11.01 28.51
CA LYS A 177 9.34 -11.83 27.98
C LYS A 177 9.34 -11.88 26.46
N THR A 178 8.99 -13.04 25.90
CA THR A 178 8.58 -13.18 24.50
C THR A 178 7.12 -13.62 24.43
N ILE A 179 6.33 -12.96 23.60
CA ILE A 179 4.90 -13.17 23.40
C ILE A 179 4.69 -13.54 21.92
N ALA A 180 4.02 -14.67 21.66
CA ALA A 180 3.52 -15.01 20.33
C ALA A 180 2.24 -14.19 20.08
N ALA A 181 2.42 -12.95 19.62
CA ALA A 181 1.36 -11.95 19.65
C ALA A 181 0.38 -12.10 18.47
N HIS A 182 0.89 -12.31 17.26
CA HIS A 182 0.11 -12.28 16.01
C HIS A 182 0.40 -13.52 15.16
N GLU A 183 -0.60 -13.94 14.35
CA GLU A 183 -0.45 -15.05 13.39
C GLU A 183 0.35 -14.66 12.13
N ALA A 184 0.51 -13.36 11.91
CA ALA A 184 1.33 -12.76 10.87
C ALA A 184 2.28 -11.72 11.50
N ALA A 185 3.01 -10.96 10.68
CA ALA A 185 3.94 -9.94 11.16
C ALA A 185 3.31 -8.99 12.18
N ALA A 186 4.00 -8.74 13.29
CA ALA A 186 3.66 -7.72 14.27
C ALA A 186 4.38 -6.43 13.88
N THR A 187 3.62 -5.40 13.48
CA THR A 187 4.10 -4.26 12.68
C THR A 187 4.16 -2.96 13.46
N CYS A 188 3.40 -2.80 14.54
CA CYS A 188 3.38 -1.58 15.33
C CYS A 188 3.19 -1.86 16.83
N LEU A 189 3.74 -0.98 17.66
CA LEU A 189 3.72 -1.06 19.12
C LEU A 189 3.47 0.31 19.75
N ALA A 190 2.73 0.35 20.86
CA ALA A 190 2.62 1.53 21.71
C ALA A 190 2.37 1.15 23.17
N PHE A 191 3.11 1.76 24.10
CA PHE A 191 2.82 1.66 25.53
C PHE A 191 1.75 2.66 25.95
N SER A 192 0.89 2.25 26.90
CA SER A 192 0.04 3.16 27.64
C SER A 192 0.88 4.11 28.50
N LYS A 193 0.30 5.26 28.86
CA LYS A 193 0.98 6.31 29.64
C LYS A 193 1.47 5.86 31.02
N ASP A 194 0.81 4.88 31.62
CA ASP A 194 1.19 4.28 32.90
C ASP A 194 2.17 3.10 32.74
N GLY A 195 2.49 2.72 31.51
CA GLY A 195 3.37 1.60 31.17
C GLY A 195 2.79 0.21 31.47
N GLN A 196 1.54 0.11 31.92
CA GLN A 196 0.94 -1.16 32.34
C GLN A 196 0.34 -1.96 31.18
N THR A 197 -0.02 -1.29 30.09
CA THR A 197 -0.57 -1.90 28.89
C THR A 197 0.33 -1.64 27.69
N LEU A 198 0.62 -2.68 26.92
CA LEU A 198 1.23 -2.58 25.60
C LEU A 198 0.18 -2.92 24.56
N VAL A 199 0.07 -2.10 23.52
CA VAL A 199 -0.73 -2.43 22.33
C VAL A 199 0.20 -2.88 21.22
N SER A 200 -0.13 -4.00 20.58
CA SER A 200 0.49 -4.44 19.34
C SER A 200 -0.53 -4.52 18.22
N GLY A 201 -0.13 -4.18 17.00
CA GLY A 201 -0.90 -4.37 15.78
C GLY A 201 -0.11 -5.17 14.75
N GLY A 202 -0.81 -5.87 13.85
CA GLY A 202 -0.15 -6.77 12.90
C GLY A 202 -0.90 -7.04 11.61
N GLY A 203 -0.32 -7.92 10.80
CA GLY A 203 -0.86 -8.40 9.52
C GLY A 203 -2.08 -9.33 9.66
N ASP A 204 -2.39 -9.77 10.88
CA ASP A 204 -3.64 -10.46 11.22
C ASP A 204 -4.82 -9.50 11.41
N LYS A 205 -4.59 -8.19 11.22
CA LYS A 205 -5.60 -7.12 11.20
C LYS A 205 -6.17 -6.80 12.59
N LEU A 206 -5.54 -7.29 13.64
CA LEU A 206 -5.96 -7.09 15.02
C LEU A 206 -5.04 -6.12 15.73
N LEU A 207 -5.61 -5.30 16.62
CA LEU A 207 -4.86 -4.73 17.74
C LEU A 207 -5.07 -5.63 18.95
N LYS A 208 -4.00 -5.92 19.70
CA LYS A 208 -4.06 -6.70 20.94
C LYS A 208 -3.48 -5.89 22.08
N LEU A 209 -4.17 -5.92 23.22
CA LEU A 209 -3.81 -5.25 24.46
C LEU A 209 -3.18 -6.28 25.40
N TRP A 210 -1.99 -5.99 25.90
CA TRP A 210 -1.21 -6.89 26.72
C TRP A 210 -0.96 -6.28 28.09
N ASN A 211 -1.16 -7.07 29.15
CA ASN A 211 -0.62 -6.74 30.46
C ASN A 211 0.90 -6.85 30.40
N VAL A 212 1.62 -5.77 30.68
CA VAL A 212 3.08 -5.74 30.53
C VAL A 212 3.78 -6.53 31.64
N ALA A 213 3.20 -6.62 32.84
CA ALA A 213 3.77 -7.37 33.96
C ALA A 213 3.61 -8.88 33.78
N GLU A 214 2.44 -9.32 33.35
CA GLU A 214 2.09 -10.74 33.23
C GLU A 214 2.40 -11.31 31.83
N GLY A 215 2.44 -10.48 30.79
CA GLY A 215 2.56 -10.90 29.40
C GLY A 215 1.30 -11.57 28.85
N THR A 216 0.14 -11.28 29.44
CA THR A 216 -1.16 -11.88 29.12
C THR A 216 -1.99 -10.95 28.24
N GLU A 217 -2.74 -11.52 27.28
CA GLU A 217 -3.70 -10.77 26.45
C GLU A 217 -4.88 -10.35 27.32
N GLN A 218 -5.14 -9.05 27.44
CA GLN A 218 -6.25 -8.47 28.20
C GLN A 218 -7.45 -8.12 27.33
N GLY A 219 -7.24 -7.98 26.02
CA GLY A 219 -8.29 -7.65 25.07
C GLY A 219 -7.75 -7.47 23.66
N ARG A 220 -8.67 -7.33 22.70
CA ARG A 220 -8.36 -7.08 21.29
C ARG A 220 -9.35 -6.10 20.68
N LEU A 221 -8.90 -5.32 19.71
CA LEU A 221 -9.72 -4.36 18.96
C LEU A 221 -9.84 -4.85 17.52
N GLU A 222 -11.08 -5.07 17.09
CA GLU A 222 -11.43 -5.56 15.77
C GLU A 222 -12.03 -4.44 14.93
N GLY A 223 -11.69 -4.39 13.64
CA GLY A 223 -12.31 -3.47 12.69
C GLY A 223 -11.45 -3.16 11.47
N HIS A 224 -10.13 -3.22 11.58
CA HIS A 224 -9.28 -3.11 10.39
C HIS A 224 -9.51 -4.29 9.44
N THR A 225 -9.62 -4.01 8.14
CA THR A 225 -9.87 -5.05 7.12
C THR A 225 -8.60 -5.51 6.40
N ASP A 226 -7.47 -4.89 6.72
CA ASP A 226 -6.13 -5.21 6.23
C ASP A 226 -5.08 -4.92 7.31
N ALA A 227 -3.80 -5.18 7.01
CA ALA A 227 -2.68 -5.06 7.94
C ALA A 227 -2.62 -3.68 8.60
N ILE A 228 -2.37 -3.67 9.91
CA ILE A 228 -2.20 -2.44 10.69
C ILE A 228 -0.74 -2.00 10.56
N TRP A 229 -0.48 -0.69 10.42
CA TRP A 229 0.87 -0.14 10.23
C TRP A 229 1.31 0.78 11.35
N ALA A 230 0.38 1.47 12.01
CA ALA A 230 0.72 2.36 13.11
C ALA A 230 -0.34 2.32 14.21
N VAL A 231 0.12 2.56 15.44
CA VAL A 231 -0.71 2.68 16.62
C VAL A 231 -0.08 3.71 17.56
N ALA A 232 -0.90 4.54 18.20
CA ALA A 232 -0.45 5.48 19.23
C ALA A 232 -1.55 5.73 20.25
N PHE A 233 -1.15 5.92 21.51
CA PHE A 233 -2.02 6.48 22.53
C PHE A 233 -2.02 8.01 22.43
N SER A 234 -3.19 8.61 22.65
CA SER A 234 -3.28 10.04 22.95
C SER A 234 -2.53 10.39 24.24
N PRO A 235 -2.00 11.61 24.40
CA PRO A 235 -1.20 12.00 25.57
C PRO A 235 -1.92 11.92 26.92
N ASP A 236 -3.25 11.93 26.94
CA ASP A 236 -4.05 11.73 28.15
C ASP A 236 -4.30 10.24 28.46
N GLY A 237 -4.04 9.34 27.51
CA GLY A 237 -4.24 7.89 27.59
C GLY A 237 -5.68 7.44 27.35
N GLY A 238 -6.62 8.35 27.09
CA GLY A 238 -8.05 8.01 26.94
C GLY A 238 -8.41 7.47 25.56
N THR A 239 -7.69 7.90 24.53
CA THR A 239 -7.91 7.51 23.14
C THR A 239 -6.71 6.74 22.58
N LEU A 240 -6.97 5.71 21.79
CA LEU A 240 -5.99 5.03 20.94
C LEU A 240 -6.32 5.36 19.49
N ALA A 241 -5.31 5.65 18.68
CA ALA A 241 -5.44 5.74 17.22
C ALA A 241 -4.67 4.59 16.57
N SER A 242 -5.24 4.03 15.50
CA SER A 242 -4.59 3.04 14.65
C SER A 242 -4.81 3.35 13.19
N SER A 243 -3.87 2.93 12.35
CA SER A 243 -3.98 3.07 10.89
C SER A 243 -3.43 1.86 10.17
N GLY A 244 -3.90 1.60 8.95
CA GLY A 244 -3.54 0.38 8.23
C GLY A 244 -3.61 0.47 6.70
N ALA A 245 -3.33 -0.68 6.08
CA ALA A 245 -3.40 -0.91 4.64
C ALA A 245 -4.84 -0.87 4.10
N ASP A 246 -5.84 -0.92 4.98
CA ASP A 246 -7.24 -0.70 4.65
C ASP A 246 -7.58 0.78 4.40
N ARG A 247 -6.57 1.66 4.45
CA ARG A 247 -6.65 3.10 4.16
C ARG A 247 -7.44 3.88 5.22
N MET A 248 -7.76 3.22 6.33
CA MET A 248 -8.57 3.79 7.39
C MET A 248 -7.69 4.17 8.57
N VAL A 249 -8.10 5.24 9.25
CA VAL A 249 -7.63 5.58 10.59
C VAL A 249 -8.79 5.33 11.54
N ARG A 250 -8.54 4.61 12.63
CA ARG A 250 -9.56 4.27 13.62
C ARG A 250 -9.18 4.86 14.97
N LEU A 251 -10.16 5.44 15.65
CA LEU A 251 -10.05 5.88 17.02
C LEU A 251 -10.78 4.89 17.91
N TRP A 252 -10.23 4.63 19.09
CA TRP A 252 -10.77 3.69 20.07
C TRP A 252 -10.74 4.31 21.45
N THR A 253 -11.77 4.03 22.26
CA THR A 253 -11.75 4.33 23.69
C THR A 253 -10.99 3.24 24.44
N VAL A 254 -9.98 3.64 25.22
CA VAL A 254 -9.11 2.69 25.94
C VAL A 254 -9.86 2.01 27.09
N ALA A 255 -10.69 2.76 27.82
CA ALA A 255 -11.37 2.28 29.03
C ALA A 255 -12.30 1.08 28.79
N ASP A 256 -12.94 1.00 27.61
CA ASP A 256 -13.87 -0.07 27.26
C ASP A 256 -13.53 -0.78 25.94
N SER A 257 -12.38 -0.46 25.32
CA SER A 257 -11.90 -1.10 24.11
C SER A 257 -12.89 -1.05 22.94
N LYS A 258 -13.62 0.07 22.79
CA LYS A 258 -14.64 0.23 21.74
C LYS A 258 -14.20 1.16 20.61
N PRO A 259 -14.71 0.95 19.38
CA PRO A 259 -14.55 1.92 18.31
C PRO A 259 -15.19 3.27 18.67
N LEU A 260 -14.42 4.34 18.58
CA LEU A 260 -14.86 5.71 18.82
C LEU A 260 -15.20 6.45 17.50
N ALA A 261 -14.40 6.23 16.47
CA ALA A 261 -14.57 6.82 15.14
C ALA A 261 -13.78 6.03 14.07
N THR A 262 -14.18 6.18 12.81
CA THR A 262 -13.36 5.80 11.65
C THR A 262 -13.20 7.04 10.77
N LEU A 263 -11.96 7.44 10.56
CA LEU A 263 -11.59 8.62 9.79
C LEU A 263 -11.15 8.13 8.40
N ALA A 264 -12.00 8.40 7.41
CA ALA A 264 -11.77 8.04 6.01
C ALA A 264 -11.26 9.26 5.25
N GLY A 265 -10.39 9.04 4.26
CA GLY A 265 -9.91 10.12 3.39
C GLY A 265 -8.62 9.81 2.64
N HIS A 266 -7.81 8.87 3.13
CA HIS A 266 -6.64 8.38 2.41
C HIS A 266 -7.06 7.47 1.24
N SER A 267 -6.41 7.60 0.10
CA SER A 267 -6.65 6.79 -1.10
C SER A 267 -5.73 5.57 -1.19
N ASP A 268 -4.74 5.48 -0.30
CA ASP A 268 -3.79 4.35 -0.19
C ASP A 268 -3.43 4.09 1.29
N TRP A 269 -2.51 3.14 1.55
CA TRP A 269 -2.13 2.72 2.89
C TRP A 269 -1.75 3.88 3.80
N VAL A 270 -2.24 3.85 5.04
CA VAL A 270 -1.88 4.83 6.07
C VAL A 270 -0.79 4.26 6.95
N THR A 271 0.42 4.74 6.74
CA THR A 271 1.67 4.14 7.25
C THR A 271 2.10 4.68 8.60
N SER A 272 1.67 5.89 8.95
CA SER A 272 2.09 6.54 10.18
C SER A 272 1.00 7.49 10.69
N LEU A 273 0.96 7.60 12.02
CA LEU A 273 0.11 8.52 12.74
C LEU A 273 0.85 9.04 13.98
N ALA A 274 0.50 10.26 14.41
CA ALA A 274 1.01 10.83 15.66
C ALA A 274 0.00 11.83 16.24
N PHE A 275 -0.19 11.79 17.55
CA PHE A 275 -0.96 12.82 18.26
C PHE A 275 -0.10 14.07 18.47
N SER A 276 -0.73 15.25 18.42
CA SER A 276 -0.14 16.47 18.96
C SER A 276 0.04 16.34 20.47
N ARG A 277 0.97 17.08 21.06
CA ARG A 277 1.31 16.98 22.49
C ARG A 277 0.13 17.31 23.43
N ASP A 278 -0.81 18.13 22.97
CA ASP A 278 -2.04 18.47 23.69
C ASP A 278 -3.16 17.43 23.50
N GLY A 279 -2.97 16.46 22.60
CA GLY A 279 -3.95 15.43 22.25
C GLY A 279 -5.13 15.90 21.41
N GLY A 280 -5.23 17.19 21.09
CA GLY A 280 -6.36 17.75 20.36
C GLY A 280 -6.34 17.41 18.87
N ARG A 281 -5.15 17.13 18.31
CA ARG A 281 -4.96 16.84 16.89
C ARG A 281 -4.25 15.52 16.68
N LEU A 282 -4.57 14.89 15.55
CA LEU A 282 -3.89 13.70 15.03
C LEU A 282 -3.38 14.05 13.63
N VAL A 283 -2.11 13.73 13.33
CA VAL A 283 -1.56 13.76 11.98
C VAL A 283 -1.43 12.34 11.45
N THR A 284 -1.74 12.13 10.17
CA THR A 284 -1.57 10.85 9.49
C THR A 284 -0.90 11.03 8.14
N GLY A 285 0.00 10.09 7.80
CA GLY A 285 0.71 10.04 6.52
C GLY A 285 0.35 8.80 5.72
N GLY A 286 0.20 8.95 4.40
CA GLY A 286 -0.18 7.87 3.51
C GLY A 286 0.79 7.60 2.35
N MET A 287 0.72 6.39 1.81
CA MET A 287 1.39 6.00 0.56
C MET A 287 0.90 6.82 -0.64
N ASP A 288 -0.31 7.38 -0.55
CA ASP A 288 -0.89 8.30 -1.51
C ASP A 288 -0.20 9.67 -1.56
N GLY A 289 0.77 9.93 -0.67
CA GLY A 289 1.51 11.18 -0.53
C GLY A 289 0.77 12.25 0.27
N SER A 290 -0.44 11.97 0.75
CA SER A 290 -1.20 12.92 1.56
C SER A 290 -0.76 12.90 3.03
N VAL A 291 -0.84 14.08 3.64
CA VAL A 291 -0.68 14.29 5.09
C VAL A 291 -1.98 14.92 5.56
N LYS A 292 -2.72 14.21 6.41
CA LYS A 292 -4.02 14.69 6.90
C LYS A 292 -3.92 15.07 8.37
N LEU A 293 -4.62 16.13 8.72
CA LEU A 293 -4.82 16.54 10.10
C LEU A 293 -6.25 16.28 10.51
N TRP A 294 -6.43 15.77 11.71
CA TRP A 294 -7.73 15.43 12.25
C TRP A 294 -7.92 16.11 13.59
N ASP A 295 -9.12 16.61 13.81
CA ASP A 295 -9.59 17.00 15.13
C ASP A 295 -10.07 15.75 15.85
N VAL A 296 -9.48 15.45 17.01
CA VAL A 296 -9.81 14.23 17.76
C VAL A 296 -11.20 14.34 18.40
N ALA A 297 -11.58 15.52 18.87
CA ALA A 297 -12.87 15.74 19.54
C ALA A 297 -14.02 15.82 18.53
N ALA A 298 -13.84 16.57 17.45
CA ALA A 298 -14.82 16.71 16.38
C ALA A 298 -14.85 15.50 15.42
N LYS A 299 -13.83 14.62 15.48
CA LYS A 299 -13.71 13.41 14.64
C LYS A 299 -13.77 13.73 13.14
N GLY A 300 -13.18 14.86 12.77
CA GLY A 300 -13.27 15.44 11.43
C GLY A 300 -11.91 15.87 10.90
N GLU A 301 -11.78 15.89 9.58
CA GLU A 301 -10.57 16.38 8.91
C GLU A 301 -10.44 17.90 9.08
N GLN A 302 -9.23 18.36 9.36
CA GLN A 302 -8.84 19.77 9.37
C GLN A 302 -8.04 20.10 8.10
N GLU A 303 -7.90 21.39 7.78
CA GLU A 303 -6.95 21.86 6.78
C GLU A 303 -5.54 21.29 7.09
N GLY A 304 -5.08 20.40 6.22
CA GLY A 304 -3.79 19.72 6.34
C GLY A 304 -2.68 20.41 5.55
N PRO A 305 -1.42 19.98 5.72
CA PRO A 305 -0.32 20.41 4.87
C PRO A 305 -0.56 20.05 3.39
N GLU A 306 0.15 20.72 2.49
CA GLU A 306 0.17 20.33 1.09
C GLU A 306 0.64 18.89 0.91
N LYS A 307 0.04 18.22 -0.06
CA LYS A 307 0.39 16.87 -0.47
C LYS A 307 1.89 16.79 -0.77
N ALA A 308 2.55 15.76 -0.25
CA ALA A 308 3.95 15.48 -0.57
C ALA A 308 4.08 14.97 -2.01
N GLU A 309 5.24 15.23 -2.64
CA GLU A 309 5.55 14.77 -4.00
C GLU A 309 5.77 13.25 -4.10
N SER A 310 5.84 12.56 -2.95
CA SER A 310 6.03 11.11 -2.88
C SER A 310 5.35 10.53 -1.63
N SER A 311 5.33 9.21 -1.53
CA SER A 311 4.77 8.48 -0.39
C SER A 311 5.36 8.95 0.94
N VAL A 312 4.48 9.16 1.92
CA VAL A 312 4.83 9.53 3.29
C VAL A 312 4.90 8.25 4.11
N TRP A 313 6.04 8.03 4.77
CA TRP A 313 6.29 6.82 5.57
C TRP A 313 6.20 7.08 7.07
N THR A 314 6.60 8.26 7.51
CA THR A 314 6.55 8.65 8.90
C THR A 314 6.11 10.10 9.03
N VAL A 315 5.29 10.36 10.02
CA VAL A 315 4.89 11.70 10.43
C VAL A 315 5.12 11.87 11.93
N ALA A 316 5.55 13.06 12.34
CA ALA A 316 5.70 13.40 13.76
C ALA A 316 5.45 14.89 13.97
N PHE A 317 4.72 15.25 15.01
CA PHE A 317 4.69 16.64 15.48
C PHE A 317 6.02 16.98 16.14
N SER A 318 6.51 18.20 15.93
CA SER A 318 7.56 18.75 16.79
C SER A 318 7.02 18.88 18.23
N PRO A 319 7.85 18.78 19.28
CA PRO A 319 7.35 18.79 20.65
C PRO A 319 6.66 20.07 21.12
N ASP A 320 6.77 21.16 20.36
CA ASP A 320 6.04 22.43 20.54
C ASP A 320 4.76 22.53 19.68
N ASN A 321 4.45 21.49 18.89
CA ASN A 321 3.38 21.41 17.89
C ASN A 321 3.47 22.46 16.77
N ALA A 322 4.57 23.21 16.65
CA ALA A 322 4.71 24.28 15.66
C ALA A 322 4.96 23.75 14.24
N SER A 323 5.49 22.54 14.12
CA SER A 323 5.80 21.90 12.84
C SER A 323 5.46 20.42 12.84
N ILE A 324 5.38 19.87 11.63
CA ILE A 324 5.18 18.46 11.35
C ILE A 324 6.37 18.00 10.51
N PHE A 325 7.06 16.99 11.02
CA PHE A 325 8.08 16.25 10.28
C PHE A 325 7.41 15.22 9.36
N LEU A 326 7.87 15.16 8.12
CA LEU A 326 7.45 14.21 7.10
C LEU A 326 8.68 13.44 6.62
N GLY A 327 8.69 12.12 6.82
CA GLY A 327 9.66 11.24 6.18
C GLY A 327 9.10 10.68 4.88
N THR A 328 9.79 10.90 3.76
CA THR A 328 9.33 10.50 2.43
C THR A 328 10.42 9.77 1.64
N HIS A 329 10.05 9.19 0.49
CA HIS A 329 11.02 8.67 -0.48
C HIS A 329 11.90 9.75 -1.13
N LYS A 330 11.58 11.03 -0.97
CA LYS A 330 12.43 12.13 -1.46
C LYS A 330 13.31 12.73 -0.37
N GLY A 331 13.26 12.16 0.84
CA GLY A 331 13.97 12.66 2.01
C GLY A 331 13.03 13.27 3.04
N PRO A 332 13.58 13.86 4.10
CA PRO A 332 12.80 14.52 5.14
C PRO A 332 12.28 15.88 4.67
N ARG A 333 11.11 16.26 5.18
CA ARG A 333 10.55 17.61 5.02
C ARG A 333 9.98 18.07 6.35
N LEU A 334 10.26 19.31 6.73
CA LEU A 334 9.61 19.97 7.85
C LEU A 334 8.58 20.95 7.30
N VAL A 335 7.32 20.81 7.71
CA VAL A 335 6.25 21.73 7.32
C VAL A 335 5.69 22.42 8.56
N PRO A 336 5.30 23.71 8.50
CA PRO A 336 4.62 24.35 9.62
C PRO A 336 3.28 23.65 9.86
N THR A 337 2.87 23.54 11.12
CA THR A 337 1.56 23.01 11.47
C THR A 337 0.49 24.01 11.04
N PRO A 338 -0.44 23.65 10.12
CA PRO A 338 -1.55 24.51 9.76
C PRO A 338 -2.39 24.95 10.97
N ALA A 339 -3.02 26.12 10.84
CA ALA A 339 -3.99 26.59 11.82
C ALA A 339 -5.18 25.62 11.90
N ALA A 340 -5.68 25.38 13.11
CA ALA A 340 -6.79 24.47 13.31
C ALA A 340 -8.06 25.02 12.63
N ARG A 341 -8.47 24.38 11.54
CA ARG A 341 -9.68 24.72 10.80
C ARG A 341 -10.30 23.45 10.25
N LEU A 342 -11.47 23.08 10.77
CA LEU A 342 -12.22 21.94 10.26
C LEU A 342 -12.60 22.18 8.80
N LEU A 343 -12.40 21.15 7.98
CA LEU A 343 -12.96 21.14 6.65
C LEU A 343 -14.48 21.13 6.76
N PRO A 344 -15.19 21.86 5.87
CA PRO A 344 -16.64 21.75 5.83
C PRO A 344 -17.02 20.28 5.60
N PRO A 345 -18.11 19.79 6.23
CA PRO A 345 -18.60 18.47 5.90
C PRO A 345 -18.79 18.39 4.38
N PRO A 346 -18.50 17.23 3.76
CA PRO A 346 -18.73 17.06 2.33
C PRO A 346 -20.17 17.51 2.02
N PRO A 347 -20.39 18.25 0.91
CA PRO A 347 -21.72 18.71 0.56
C PRO A 347 -22.66 17.51 0.61
N THR A 348 -23.78 17.64 1.32
CA THR A 348 -24.83 16.63 1.32
C THR A 348 -25.07 16.26 -0.14
N PRO A 349 -24.87 14.99 -0.53
CA PRO A 349 -25.12 14.61 -1.90
C PRO A 349 -26.54 15.10 -2.23
N PRO A 350 -26.74 15.76 -3.39
CA PRO A 350 -28.07 16.16 -3.79
C PRO A 350 -28.98 14.95 -3.64
N PRO A 351 -30.25 15.13 -3.20
CA PRO A 351 -31.17 14.03 -3.02
C PRO A 351 -31.06 13.16 -4.25
N THR A 352 -30.66 11.90 -4.06
CA THR A 352 -30.50 10.95 -5.15
C THR A 352 -31.79 11.06 -5.94
N PRO A 353 -31.76 11.53 -7.21
CA PRO A 353 -32.97 11.48 -8.01
C PRO A 353 -33.44 10.02 -7.93
N PRO A 354 -34.76 9.77 -7.77
CA PRO A 354 -35.26 8.40 -7.75
C PRO A 354 -34.58 7.67 -8.90
N PRO A 355 -33.99 6.48 -8.67
CA PRO A 355 -33.10 5.85 -9.62
C PRO A 355 -33.72 6.01 -10.99
N ALA A 356 -33.05 6.79 -11.86
CA ALA A 356 -33.49 6.89 -13.25
C ALA A 356 -33.64 5.44 -13.68
N ALA A 357 -34.87 5.06 -14.05
CA ALA A 357 -35.22 3.67 -14.31
C ALA A 357 -34.05 3.05 -15.06
N ALA A 358 -33.40 2.05 -14.44
CA ALA A 358 -32.18 1.46 -14.97
C ALA A 358 -32.45 1.18 -16.45
N ALA A 359 -31.75 1.88 -17.35
CA ALA A 359 -31.90 1.63 -18.76
C ALA A 359 -31.68 0.12 -18.95
N GLU A 360 -32.71 -0.60 -19.39
CA GLU A 360 -32.74 -2.06 -19.35
C GLU A 360 -31.52 -2.60 -20.12
N ALA A 361 -30.58 -3.17 -19.37
CA ALA A 361 -29.41 -3.78 -19.98
C ALA A 361 -29.83 -5.12 -20.58
N THR A 362 -29.81 -5.22 -21.91
CA THR A 362 -30.15 -6.44 -22.63
C THR A 362 -28.91 -7.32 -22.74
N MET A 363 -29.05 -8.60 -22.45
CA MET A 363 -27.94 -9.54 -22.42
C MET A 363 -27.40 -9.84 -23.82
N LEU A 364 -26.07 -9.90 -23.96
CA LEU A 364 -25.40 -10.40 -25.15
C LEU A 364 -25.03 -11.87 -24.92
N VAL A 365 -25.48 -12.75 -25.81
CA VAL A 365 -25.10 -14.17 -25.80
C VAL A 365 -24.09 -14.42 -26.91
N PRO A 366 -22.81 -14.64 -26.60
CA PRO A 366 -21.83 -15.03 -27.60
C PRO A 366 -22.23 -16.33 -28.30
N LEU A 367 -21.99 -16.40 -29.61
CA LEU A 367 -22.24 -17.58 -30.44
C LEU A 367 -20.93 -18.32 -30.75
N GLU A 368 -19.83 -17.58 -30.82
CA GLU A 368 -18.48 -18.12 -31.00
C GLU A 368 -17.54 -17.56 -29.94
N PHE A 369 -16.63 -18.40 -29.46
CA PHE A 369 -15.48 -18.02 -28.66
C PHE A 369 -14.21 -18.60 -29.29
N LYS A 370 -13.17 -17.78 -29.41
CA LYS A 370 -11.84 -18.20 -29.83
C LYS A 370 -10.80 -17.63 -28.87
N SER A 371 -9.74 -18.39 -28.66
CA SER A 371 -8.56 -18.01 -27.88
C SER A 371 -7.32 -18.14 -28.75
N MET A 372 -6.32 -17.29 -28.50
CA MET A 372 -5.01 -17.35 -29.15
C MET A 372 -4.04 -18.30 -28.46
N ALA A 373 -4.15 -18.47 -27.13
CA ALA A 373 -3.30 -19.35 -26.32
C ALA A 373 -3.90 -20.75 -26.09
N GLY A 374 -5.06 -21.05 -26.69
CA GLY A 374 -5.68 -22.38 -26.65
C GLY A 374 -6.63 -22.62 -25.47
N ALA A 375 -7.08 -21.56 -24.78
CA ALA A 375 -8.19 -21.66 -23.85
C ALA A 375 -9.50 -22.02 -24.57
N THR A 376 -10.38 -22.70 -23.86
CA THR A 376 -11.72 -23.04 -24.31
C THR A 376 -12.73 -22.30 -23.44
N ALA A 377 -13.96 -22.11 -23.91
CA ALA A 377 -15.00 -21.52 -23.09
C ALA A 377 -16.32 -22.28 -23.25
N THR A 378 -17.06 -22.38 -22.15
CA THR A 378 -18.46 -22.82 -22.16
C THR A 378 -19.35 -21.58 -22.15
N ILE A 379 -20.26 -21.47 -23.11
CA ILE A 379 -21.21 -20.36 -23.20
C ILE A 379 -22.59 -20.87 -22.81
N ALA A 380 -23.12 -20.38 -21.68
CA ALA A 380 -24.46 -20.71 -21.22
C ALA A 380 -25.52 -19.95 -22.02
N ALA A 381 -26.75 -20.49 -22.06
CA ALA A 381 -27.91 -19.77 -22.62
C ALA A 381 -28.20 -18.44 -21.90
N THR A 382 -27.72 -18.31 -20.66
CA THR A 382 -27.73 -17.08 -19.85
C THR A 382 -26.61 -16.10 -20.21
N GLY A 383 -25.90 -16.28 -21.34
CA GLY A 383 -24.83 -15.39 -21.80
C GLY A 383 -23.56 -15.41 -20.95
N ILE A 384 -23.51 -16.26 -19.91
CA ILE A 384 -22.32 -16.46 -19.08
C ILE A 384 -21.30 -17.27 -19.87
N VAL A 385 -20.08 -16.74 -19.92
CA VAL A 385 -18.91 -17.35 -20.54
C VAL A 385 -17.96 -17.77 -19.44
N SER A 386 -17.73 -19.08 -19.30
CA SER A 386 -16.74 -19.64 -18.36
C SER A 386 -15.54 -20.14 -19.14
N VAL A 387 -14.39 -19.50 -18.96
CA VAL A 387 -13.14 -19.82 -19.66
C VAL A 387 -12.34 -20.87 -18.89
N THR A 388 -11.90 -21.92 -19.59
CA THR A 388 -11.11 -23.04 -19.04
C THR A 388 -9.90 -23.31 -19.92
N GLY A 389 -8.71 -23.45 -19.33
CA GLY A 389 -7.46 -23.73 -20.06
C GLY A 389 -6.26 -23.01 -19.46
N PRO A 390 -5.19 -22.73 -20.23
CA PRO A 390 -4.06 -21.94 -19.75
C PRO A 390 -4.52 -20.50 -19.46
N LEU A 391 -4.60 -20.15 -18.17
CA LEU A 391 -5.08 -18.85 -17.69
C LEU A 391 -4.02 -17.74 -17.71
N ALA A 392 -3.02 -17.86 -18.58
CA ALA A 392 -1.96 -16.88 -18.81
C ALA A 392 -2.37 -15.86 -19.89
N LYS A 393 -1.46 -14.97 -20.29
CA LYS A 393 -1.69 -13.92 -21.30
C LYS A 393 -2.32 -14.53 -22.56
N ASP A 394 -3.55 -14.13 -22.86
CA ASP A 394 -4.33 -14.65 -23.97
C ASP A 394 -5.22 -13.54 -24.55
N THR A 395 -5.64 -13.73 -25.80
CA THR A 395 -6.59 -12.85 -26.47
C THR A 395 -7.83 -13.65 -26.82
N TYR A 396 -8.96 -13.27 -26.22
CA TYR A 396 -10.26 -13.86 -26.50
C TYR A 396 -11.00 -13.06 -27.55
N THR A 397 -11.58 -13.77 -28.52
CA THR A 397 -12.46 -13.19 -29.53
C THR A 397 -13.82 -13.83 -29.42
N LEU A 398 -14.84 -13.01 -29.14
CA LEU A 398 -16.24 -13.42 -29.06
C LEU A 398 -17.01 -12.86 -30.25
N LYS A 399 -17.83 -13.67 -30.90
CA LYS A 399 -18.78 -13.18 -31.91
C LYS A 399 -20.20 -13.33 -31.43
N THR A 400 -21.01 -12.31 -31.67
CA THR A 400 -22.43 -12.29 -31.33
C THR A 400 -23.19 -11.38 -32.29
N THR A 401 -24.50 -11.29 -32.10
CA THR A 401 -25.38 -10.38 -32.82
C THR A 401 -26.05 -9.48 -31.79
N LEU A 402 -26.09 -8.17 -32.05
CA LEU A 402 -26.77 -7.24 -31.14
C LEU A 402 -28.28 -7.55 -31.05
N PRO A 403 -28.88 -7.50 -29.86
CA PRO A 403 -30.29 -7.76 -29.68
C PRO A 403 -31.15 -6.72 -30.40
N ALA A 404 -32.38 -7.11 -30.75
CA ALA A 404 -33.37 -6.19 -31.29
C ALA A 404 -33.68 -5.07 -30.28
N GLY A 405 -33.83 -3.83 -30.75
CA GLY A 405 -34.10 -2.69 -29.88
C GLY A 405 -33.61 -1.36 -30.45
N GLY A 406 -33.52 -0.34 -29.61
CA GLY A 406 -32.93 0.95 -29.95
C GLY A 406 -31.41 0.88 -30.17
N ALA A 407 -30.81 2.02 -30.51
CA ALA A 407 -29.36 2.10 -30.71
C ALA A 407 -28.61 1.69 -29.43
N VAL A 408 -27.54 0.90 -29.59
CA VAL A 408 -26.70 0.50 -28.46
C VAL A 408 -25.84 1.70 -28.05
N THR A 409 -26.04 2.16 -26.82
CA THR A 409 -25.36 3.33 -26.25
C THR A 409 -24.14 2.94 -25.42
N ALA A 410 -24.13 1.73 -24.87
CA ALA A 410 -22.99 1.20 -24.13
C ALA A 410 -22.96 -0.33 -24.16
N ILE A 411 -21.77 -0.89 -23.97
CA ILE A 411 -21.55 -2.32 -23.71
C ILE A 411 -21.03 -2.44 -22.28
N ARG A 412 -21.58 -3.38 -21.52
CA ARG A 412 -21.18 -3.67 -20.15
C ARG A 412 -20.58 -5.08 -20.08
N LEU A 413 -19.37 -5.17 -19.54
CA LEU A 413 -18.68 -6.40 -19.17
C LEU A 413 -18.80 -6.60 -17.67
N GLU A 414 -19.30 -7.75 -17.25
CA GLU A 414 -19.38 -8.14 -15.86
C GLU A 414 -18.56 -9.40 -15.62
N VAL A 415 -17.56 -9.30 -14.74
CA VAL A 415 -16.72 -10.42 -14.32
C VAL A 415 -17.34 -11.01 -13.06
N LEU A 416 -17.65 -12.30 -13.12
CA LEU A 416 -18.32 -13.03 -12.04
C LEU A 416 -17.30 -13.68 -11.12
N THR A 417 -17.69 -13.90 -9.87
CA THR A 417 -16.86 -14.58 -8.88
C THR A 417 -16.59 -16.02 -9.30
N ASP A 418 -15.32 -16.41 -9.29
CA ASP A 418 -14.87 -17.76 -9.61
C ASP A 418 -13.91 -18.27 -8.52
N ASP A 419 -14.43 -19.12 -7.64
CA ASP A 419 -13.69 -19.68 -6.50
C ASP A 419 -12.61 -20.69 -6.92
N ALA A 420 -12.58 -21.10 -8.21
CA ALA A 420 -11.54 -21.98 -8.74
C ALA A 420 -10.24 -21.22 -9.09
N LEU A 421 -10.26 -19.89 -9.13
CA LEU A 421 -9.07 -19.07 -9.40
C LEU A 421 -8.15 -18.96 -8.15
N PRO A 422 -6.82 -18.91 -8.32
CA PRO A 422 -5.89 -18.87 -7.20
C PRO A 422 -6.09 -17.65 -6.29
N GLN A 423 -6.15 -17.87 -4.97
CA GLN A 423 -6.05 -16.78 -4.00
C GLN A 423 -4.57 -16.51 -3.64
N LYS A 424 -4.06 -15.32 -3.99
CA LYS A 424 -3.09 -14.47 -3.26
C LYS A 424 -1.77 -14.06 -3.96
N GLY A 425 -1.44 -12.78 -3.71
CA GLY A 425 -0.11 -12.27 -3.30
C GLY A 425 -0.28 -11.15 -2.23
N PRO A 426 0.78 -10.76 -1.47
CA PRO A 426 0.67 -9.73 -0.42
C PRO A 426 0.37 -8.35 -1.01
N GLY A 427 -0.64 -7.65 -0.49
CA GLY A 427 -1.06 -6.31 -0.94
C GLY A 427 -2.06 -6.27 -2.11
N ARG A 428 -2.70 -7.39 -2.50
CA ARG A 428 -3.76 -7.41 -3.53
C ARG A 428 -4.93 -8.30 -3.11
N SER A 429 -6.15 -7.87 -3.43
CA SER A 429 -7.41 -8.56 -3.09
C SER A 429 -7.44 -9.99 -3.65
N GLY A 430 -7.94 -10.93 -2.85
CA GLY A 430 -8.30 -12.28 -3.32
C GLY A 430 -9.49 -12.22 -4.28
N ASN A 431 -9.51 -13.13 -5.26
CA ASN A 431 -10.41 -13.20 -6.41
C ASN A 431 -10.04 -12.20 -7.52
N GLY A 432 -9.06 -12.59 -8.34
CA GLY A 432 -8.88 -12.16 -9.73
C GLY A 432 -9.07 -10.68 -10.01
N ASN A 433 -8.12 -9.83 -9.61
CA ASN A 433 -7.94 -8.58 -10.33
C ASN A 433 -7.64 -8.97 -11.78
N PHE A 434 -8.52 -8.64 -12.71
CA PHE A 434 -8.32 -8.95 -14.10
C PHE A 434 -8.01 -7.67 -14.86
N VAL A 435 -6.96 -7.72 -15.69
CA VAL A 435 -6.45 -6.55 -16.36
C VAL A 435 -6.42 -6.82 -17.87
N LEU A 436 -7.16 -6.01 -18.62
CA LEU A 436 -7.24 -6.06 -20.07
C LEU A 436 -6.22 -5.14 -20.74
N SER A 437 -5.26 -5.73 -21.43
CA SER A 437 -4.75 -5.27 -22.72
C SER A 437 -5.60 -4.25 -23.47
N THR A 438 -6.72 -4.80 -23.90
CA THR A 438 -7.55 -4.25 -24.96
C THR A 438 -8.97 -4.74 -24.75
N PHE A 439 -9.93 -3.81 -24.86
CA PHE A 439 -11.34 -4.11 -25.08
C PHE A 439 -11.73 -3.46 -26.40
N ALA A 440 -11.83 -4.26 -27.47
CA ALA A 440 -12.14 -3.76 -28.81
C ALA A 440 -13.42 -4.37 -29.34
N VAL A 441 -14.19 -3.58 -30.07
CA VAL A 441 -15.47 -4.00 -30.64
C VAL A 441 -15.50 -3.63 -32.11
N LEU A 442 -15.73 -4.62 -32.97
CA LEU A 442 -15.96 -4.44 -34.39
C LEU A 442 -17.41 -4.77 -34.71
N ALA A 443 -18.14 -3.87 -35.34
CA ALA A 443 -19.54 -4.05 -35.73
C ALA A 443 -19.68 -4.04 -37.26
N GLY A 444 -20.38 -5.03 -37.80
CA GLY A 444 -20.79 -5.07 -39.20
C GLY A 444 -22.20 -4.51 -39.41
N THR A 445 -22.61 -4.37 -40.66
CA THR A 445 -24.00 -4.00 -40.99
C THR A 445 -24.86 -5.27 -41.08
N PRO A 446 -26.07 -5.31 -40.49
CA PRO A 446 -26.95 -6.47 -40.59
C PRO A 446 -27.18 -6.89 -42.04
N GLY A 447 -26.86 -8.14 -42.38
CA GLY A 447 -27.07 -8.71 -43.73
C GLY A 447 -26.10 -8.23 -44.82
N ALA A 448 -25.12 -7.38 -44.50
CA ALA A 448 -24.10 -6.93 -45.45
C ALA A 448 -22.82 -7.79 -45.38
N THR A 449 -22.08 -7.86 -46.49
CA THR A 449 -20.75 -8.51 -46.55
C THR A 449 -19.59 -7.54 -46.34
N ASP A 450 -19.87 -6.33 -45.87
CA ASP A 450 -18.88 -5.28 -45.67
C ASP A 450 -17.92 -5.61 -44.52
N THR A 451 -16.70 -5.08 -44.59
CA THR A 451 -15.71 -5.22 -43.53
C THR A 451 -16.23 -4.57 -42.24
N PRO A 452 -16.26 -5.28 -41.09
CA PRO A 452 -16.69 -4.74 -39.82
C PRO A 452 -15.89 -3.48 -39.44
N ARG A 453 -16.58 -2.46 -38.92
CA ARG A 453 -15.97 -1.19 -38.49
C ARG A 453 -15.72 -1.20 -36.99
N ALA A 454 -14.63 -0.56 -36.58
CA ALA A 454 -14.36 -0.36 -35.16
C ALA A 454 -15.42 0.54 -34.53
N VAL A 455 -16.01 0.08 -33.44
CA VAL A 455 -16.90 0.86 -32.59
C VAL A 455 -16.03 1.73 -31.68
N ARG A 456 -16.23 3.04 -31.77
CA ARG A 456 -15.49 4.01 -30.95
C ARG A 456 -16.20 4.21 -29.62
N PHE A 457 -15.43 4.25 -28.53
CA PHE A 457 -15.94 4.57 -27.20
C PHE A 457 -15.54 5.99 -26.80
N THR A 458 -16.45 6.72 -26.16
CA THR A 458 -16.20 8.07 -25.62
C THR A 458 -15.81 8.05 -24.16
N ALA A 459 -16.20 6.99 -23.44
CA ALA A 459 -15.88 6.81 -22.05
C ALA A 459 -15.96 5.32 -21.72
N ALA A 460 -15.32 4.95 -20.63
CA ALA A 460 -15.67 3.73 -19.93
C ALA A 460 -15.42 3.91 -18.45
N ARG A 461 -16.14 3.16 -17.65
CA ARG A 461 -16.10 3.26 -16.19
C ARG A 461 -16.18 1.88 -15.60
N ALA A 462 -15.31 1.61 -14.64
CA ALA A 462 -15.39 0.40 -13.82
C ALA A 462 -15.89 0.74 -12.41
N ASP A 463 -16.38 -0.27 -11.69
CA ASP A 463 -16.70 -0.17 -10.27
C ASP A 463 -15.46 0.14 -9.40
N LEU A 464 -14.25 -0.15 -9.90
CA LEU A 464 -12.97 0.31 -9.32
C LEU A 464 -11.95 0.67 -10.42
N GLU A 465 -11.43 1.90 -10.38
CA GLU A 465 -10.38 2.38 -11.28
C GLU A 465 -9.05 2.52 -10.53
N GLN A 466 -7.93 2.04 -11.10
CA GLN A 466 -6.60 2.25 -10.54
C GLN A 466 -6.05 3.63 -10.94
N PRO A 467 -5.45 4.41 -10.02
CA PRO A 467 -4.78 5.66 -10.38
C PRO A 467 -3.67 5.42 -11.42
N ASN A 468 -3.59 6.27 -12.44
CA ASN A 468 -2.65 6.22 -13.58
C ASN A 468 -2.94 5.15 -14.66
N TYR A 469 -4.00 4.36 -14.53
CA TYR A 469 -4.53 3.53 -15.63
C TYR A 469 -5.80 4.20 -16.17
N GLY A 470 -5.61 5.22 -17.02
CA GLY A 470 -6.71 5.89 -17.69
C GLY A 470 -7.39 4.98 -18.71
N VAL A 471 -8.72 5.11 -18.78
CA VAL A 471 -9.60 4.60 -19.84
C VAL A 471 -8.97 4.77 -21.22
N ALA A 472 -9.10 3.78 -22.10
CA ALA A 472 -8.54 3.82 -23.45
C ALA A 472 -8.77 5.17 -24.12
N ASN A 473 -7.67 5.85 -24.44
CA ASN A 473 -7.66 6.67 -25.63
C ASN A 473 -7.76 5.71 -26.81
N ALA A 474 -8.97 5.57 -27.33
CA ALA A 474 -9.11 5.35 -28.75
C ALA A 474 -8.27 6.43 -29.48
N ILE A 475 -7.51 6.06 -30.53
CA ILE A 475 -7.10 6.89 -31.71
C ILE A 475 -5.58 7.03 -32.05
N ASP A 476 -4.58 6.29 -31.53
CA ASP A 476 -3.19 6.69 -31.87
C ASP A 476 -2.03 5.66 -31.98
N ASP A 477 -2.25 4.40 -32.37
CA ASP A 477 -1.18 3.51 -32.89
C ASP A 477 0.10 3.39 -32.01
N LYS A 478 0.02 3.39 -30.66
CA LYS A 478 1.16 3.11 -29.75
C LYS A 478 0.82 2.29 -28.49
N ALA A 479 1.88 1.71 -27.91
CA ALA A 479 1.94 0.38 -27.29
C ALA A 479 1.60 0.23 -25.78
N GLU A 480 0.75 1.08 -25.18
CA GLU A 480 0.44 1.01 -23.74
C GLU A 480 -1.06 1.00 -23.40
N THR A 481 -1.88 0.20 -24.12
CA THR A 481 -3.28 -0.01 -23.71
C THR A 481 -3.33 -1.08 -22.61
N GLY A 482 -3.92 -0.75 -21.46
CA GLY A 482 -4.11 -1.63 -20.32
C GLY A 482 -5.19 -1.08 -19.38
N TRP A 483 -6.16 -1.91 -19.00
CA TRP A 483 -7.30 -1.57 -18.14
C TRP A 483 -7.34 -2.54 -16.98
N ALA A 484 -7.29 -2.08 -15.73
CA ALA A 484 -7.47 -2.96 -14.58
C ALA A 484 -8.91 -2.89 -14.07
N ILE A 485 -9.63 -4.01 -14.07
CA ILE A 485 -10.80 -4.20 -13.22
C ILE A 485 -10.28 -4.73 -11.89
N GLY A 486 -10.18 -3.83 -10.91
CA GLY A 486 -9.75 -4.20 -9.56
C GLY A 486 -10.95 -4.61 -8.72
N GLY A 487 -11.01 -5.86 -8.31
CA GLY A 487 -12.15 -6.41 -7.61
C GLY A 487 -12.11 -6.28 -6.09
N GLY A 488 -13.23 -5.95 -5.46
CA GLY A 488 -13.49 -6.25 -4.05
C GLY A 488 -13.70 -7.75 -3.84
N VAL A 489 -12.98 -8.34 -2.89
CA VAL A 489 -12.95 -9.80 -2.63
C VAL A 489 -14.36 -10.42 -2.56
N GLY A 490 -14.61 -11.44 -3.37
CA GLY A 490 -15.83 -12.25 -3.30
C GLY A 490 -17.09 -11.60 -3.88
N LYS A 491 -16.98 -10.59 -4.75
CA LYS A 491 -18.11 -9.95 -5.43
C LYS A 491 -17.92 -9.93 -6.95
N PRO A 492 -19.01 -9.86 -7.75
CA PRO A 492 -18.91 -9.53 -9.17
C PRO A 492 -18.39 -8.10 -9.38
N HIS A 493 -17.75 -7.86 -10.52
CA HIS A 493 -17.22 -6.55 -10.94
C HIS A 493 -17.77 -6.14 -12.30
N GLU A 494 -17.97 -4.85 -12.53
CA GLU A 494 -18.54 -4.35 -13.79
C GLU A 494 -17.73 -3.22 -14.41
N ALA A 495 -17.59 -3.27 -15.73
CA ALA A 495 -17.06 -2.20 -16.56
C ALA A 495 -18.07 -1.85 -17.65
N THR A 496 -18.43 -0.57 -17.76
CA THR A 496 -19.35 -0.04 -18.78
C THR A 496 -18.59 0.82 -19.77
N PHE A 497 -18.68 0.50 -21.06
CA PHE A 497 -18.05 1.18 -22.19
C PHE A 497 -19.10 1.96 -22.98
N THR A 498 -19.08 3.29 -22.89
CA THR A 498 -20.01 4.19 -23.56
C THR A 498 -19.58 4.43 -25.01
N ILE A 499 -20.47 4.16 -25.95
CA ILE A 499 -20.21 4.26 -27.39
C ILE A 499 -20.43 5.70 -27.88
N ASP A 500 -19.50 6.16 -28.72
CA ASP A 500 -19.60 7.42 -29.45
C ASP A 500 -20.93 7.48 -30.23
N PRO A 501 -21.78 8.51 -30.04
CA PRO A 501 -23.04 8.66 -30.75
C PRO A 501 -22.96 8.43 -32.26
N ASP A 502 -21.87 8.86 -32.89
CA ASP A 502 -21.67 8.75 -34.34
C ASP A 502 -21.21 7.35 -34.79
N ALA A 503 -20.84 6.48 -33.84
CA ALA A 503 -20.34 5.12 -34.08
C ALA A 503 -21.27 4.03 -33.52
N ARG A 504 -22.51 4.38 -33.15
CA ARG A 504 -23.46 3.43 -32.56
C ARG A 504 -23.90 2.37 -33.58
N PRO A 505 -23.65 1.08 -33.31
CA PRO A 505 -24.10 0.02 -34.20
C PRO A 505 -25.62 -0.15 -34.13
N ALA A 506 -26.22 -0.48 -35.28
CA ALA A 506 -27.64 -0.78 -35.37
C ALA A 506 -27.98 -2.11 -34.67
N ALA A 507 -29.21 -2.24 -34.16
CA ALA A 507 -29.72 -3.50 -33.66
C ALA A 507 -29.63 -4.60 -34.75
N GLY A 508 -29.34 -5.83 -34.34
CA GLY A 508 -29.12 -6.95 -35.28
C GLY A 508 -27.75 -6.94 -35.98
N ALA A 509 -26.86 -6.00 -35.68
CA ALA A 509 -25.52 -5.98 -36.24
C ALA A 509 -24.69 -7.17 -35.73
N PRO A 510 -23.95 -7.88 -36.59
CA PRO A 510 -22.95 -8.84 -36.13
C PRO A 510 -21.80 -8.06 -35.48
N VAL A 511 -21.38 -8.50 -34.31
CA VAL A 511 -20.34 -7.86 -33.52
C VAL A 511 -19.27 -8.87 -33.11
N THR A 512 -18.02 -8.46 -33.26
CA THR A 512 -16.85 -9.18 -32.75
C THR A 512 -16.24 -8.37 -31.61
N ILE A 513 -16.10 -8.99 -30.45
CA ILE A 513 -15.54 -8.39 -29.23
C ILE A 513 -14.21 -9.08 -28.95
N THR A 514 -13.16 -8.27 -28.78
CA THR A 514 -11.82 -8.74 -28.44
C THR A 514 -11.46 -8.31 -27.04
N LEU A 515 -11.06 -9.29 -26.22
CA LEU A 515 -10.59 -9.12 -24.84
C LEU A 515 -9.15 -9.62 -24.79
N ASP A 516 -8.18 -8.73 -24.59
CA ASP A 516 -6.78 -9.10 -24.48
C ASP A 516 -6.31 -9.04 -23.03
N GLN A 517 -5.83 -10.15 -22.47
CA GLN A 517 -5.33 -10.21 -21.09
C GLN A 517 -3.93 -9.58 -21.00
N GLN A 518 -3.67 -8.78 -19.97
CA GLN A 518 -2.39 -8.07 -19.87
C GLN A 518 -1.23 -8.95 -19.35
N TYR A 519 -1.50 -9.78 -18.34
CA TYR A 519 -0.47 -10.49 -17.59
C TYR A 519 -0.39 -11.97 -17.95
N ASP A 520 0.82 -12.53 -17.88
CA ASP A 520 1.12 -13.93 -18.17
C ASP A 520 1.22 -14.83 -16.93
N ASP A 521 0.89 -14.28 -15.75
CA ASP A 521 1.15 -14.92 -14.47
C ASP A 521 0.17 -16.02 -14.06
N GLY A 522 -0.88 -16.27 -14.85
CA GLY A 522 -1.88 -17.28 -14.53
C GLY A 522 -2.84 -16.90 -13.40
N GLN A 523 -2.65 -15.73 -12.80
CA GLN A 523 -3.39 -15.25 -11.63
C GLN A 523 -4.37 -14.12 -11.98
N HIS A 524 -4.08 -13.34 -13.02
CA HIS A 524 -4.95 -12.28 -13.54
C HIS A 524 -5.72 -12.78 -14.76
N ALA A 525 -6.68 -13.68 -14.54
CA ALA A 525 -7.55 -14.22 -15.58
C ALA A 525 -9.01 -13.76 -15.40
N ILE A 526 -9.72 -13.56 -16.52
CA ILE A 526 -11.12 -13.14 -16.53
C ILE A 526 -12.06 -14.21 -15.95
N GLY A 527 -11.64 -15.49 -15.95
CA GLY A 527 -12.41 -16.63 -15.45
C GLY A 527 -13.80 -16.71 -16.08
N THR A 528 -14.81 -16.42 -15.27
CA THR A 528 -16.22 -16.42 -15.67
C THR A 528 -16.73 -14.98 -15.82
N PHE A 529 -17.35 -14.64 -16.95
CA PHE A 529 -17.87 -13.30 -17.22
C PHE A 529 -19.14 -13.32 -18.07
N ARG A 530 -19.82 -12.17 -18.19
CA ARG A 530 -20.93 -11.97 -19.13
C ARG A 530 -20.91 -10.57 -19.74
N LEU A 531 -21.56 -10.42 -20.89
CA LEU A 531 -21.68 -9.17 -21.63
C LEU A 531 -23.15 -8.74 -21.73
N SER A 532 -23.41 -7.44 -21.68
CA SER A 532 -24.73 -6.85 -21.88
C SER A 532 -24.62 -5.52 -22.63
N VAL A 533 -25.73 -5.07 -23.22
CA VAL A 533 -25.83 -3.78 -23.92
C VAL A 533 -26.87 -2.90 -23.28
N ILE A 534 -26.60 -1.60 -23.25
CA ILE A 534 -27.57 -0.60 -22.84
C ILE A 534 -28.09 0.06 -24.10
N GLN A 535 -29.40 -0.07 -24.35
CA GLN A 535 -30.06 0.47 -25.54
C GLN A 535 -30.95 1.66 -25.18
N GLU A 536 -31.09 2.58 -26.13
CA GLU A 536 -32.13 3.61 -26.00
C GLU A 536 -33.50 2.94 -26.01
N SER A 537 -34.42 3.44 -25.17
CA SER A 537 -35.82 3.04 -25.23
C SER A 537 -36.35 3.30 -26.64
N ALA A 538 -36.98 2.29 -27.26
CA ALA A 538 -37.58 2.47 -28.57
C ALA A 538 -38.52 3.69 -28.54
N PRO A 539 -38.52 4.56 -29.57
CA PRO A 539 -39.45 5.66 -29.61
C PRO A 539 -40.86 5.09 -29.50
N VAL A 540 -41.60 5.51 -28.48
CA VAL A 540 -43.02 5.21 -28.35
C VAL A 540 -43.68 5.87 -29.55
N VAL A 541 -44.04 5.07 -30.55
CA VAL A 541 -44.94 5.52 -31.62
C VAL A 541 -46.29 5.71 -30.95
N VAL A 542 -46.58 6.94 -30.53
CA VAL A 542 -47.92 7.32 -30.10
C VAL A 542 -48.78 7.33 -31.37
N PRO A 543 -49.83 6.47 -31.44
CA PRO A 543 -50.66 6.34 -32.64
C PRO A 543 -51.46 7.60 -32.96
#